data_AF-A0A015IY90-F1
#
_entry.id   AF-A0A015IY90-F1
#
_cell.length_a   1.000
_cell.length_b   1.000
_cell.length_c   1.000
_cell.angle_alpha   90.00
_cell.angle_beta   90.00
_cell.angle_gamma   90.00
#
_symmetry.space_group_name_H-M   'P 1'
#
loop_
_entity.id
_entity.type
_entity.pdbx_description
1 polymer ?
#
loop_
_entity_poly.entity_id
_entity_poly.type
_entity_poly.pdbx_seq_one_letter_code
_entity_poly.pdbx_strand_id
1 'polypeptide(L)'
;MLFLCLIVICLYLNEFNLAFTPTNTVWGHSAVFVVPKNLANFSEVTYSKEFYYLDVEKPFGVGAGNKLPWVDLSFVSRILPEHAWSAFLNCGHDDSLILFPGEYREHNFTEATVYTYKLSLQQWNRFTPTKPPIDIYHSQPQTVCDAKTETMYRFGGIKPPLTTNKYLDILDTSTLVWKNGSTVYAPGGRFDHTSTLLPNGNIVYIGGSLPDGKGFVEMSDVNQHRLID
;
A
#
# COMPACT_ATOMS: atom_id res chain seq x y z
N MET A 1 -36.05 19.81 -24.65
CA MET A 1 -35.78 19.26 -23.30
C MET A 1 -35.43 17.78 -23.34
N LEU A 2 -36.23 16.91 -23.97
CA LEU A 2 -35.96 15.45 -24.03
C LEU A 2 -34.65 15.06 -24.74
N PHE A 3 -34.27 15.80 -25.80
CA PHE A 3 -33.04 15.56 -26.56
C PHE A 3 -31.76 15.93 -25.79
N LEU A 4 -31.85 16.94 -24.91
CA LEU A 4 -30.72 17.36 -24.06
C LEU A 4 -30.47 16.34 -22.94
N CYS A 5 -31.53 15.75 -22.37
CA CYS A 5 -31.42 14.69 -21.36
C CYS A 5 -30.79 13.40 -21.92
N LEU A 6 -31.11 13.02 -23.17
CA LEU A 6 -30.49 11.86 -23.82
C LEU A 6 -28.99 12.05 -24.06
N ILE A 7 -28.54 13.24 -24.43
CA ILE A 7 -27.10 13.55 -24.62
C ILE A 7 -26.36 13.54 -23.27
N VAL A 8 -26.95 14.09 -22.21
CA VAL A 8 -26.36 14.07 -20.86
C VAL A 8 -26.29 12.64 -20.31
N ILE A 9 -27.31 11.80 -20.54
CA ILE A 9 -27.30 10.39 -20.15
C ILE A 9 -26.28 9.58 -20.98
N CYS A 10 -26.15 9.84 -22.29
CA CYS A 10 -25.12 9.19 -23.11
C CYS A 10 -23.70 9.61 -22.73
N LEU A 11 -23.47 10.87 -22.32
CA LEU A 11 -22.16 11.30 -21.81
C LEU A 11 -21.84 10.68 -20.44
N TYR A 12 -22.83 10.59 -19.54
CA TYR A 12 -22.67 9.93 -18.23
C TYR A 12 -22.42 8.41 -18.35
N LEU A 13 -22.91 7.77 -19.42
CA LEU A 13 -22.75 6.34 -19.67
C LEU A 13 -21.57 5.98 -20.59
N ASN A 14 -20.95 6.95 -21.28
CA ASN A 14 -19.75 6.69 -22.11
C ASN A 14 -18.42 7.04 -21.42
N GLU A 15 -18.44 7.69 -20.26
CA GLU A 15 -17.24 7.92 -19.45
C GLU A 15 -16.84 6.73 -18.57
N PHE A 16 -17.36 5.53 -18.87
CA PHE A 16 -16.73 4.31 -18.38
C PHE A 16 -15.44 4.08 -19.15
N ASN A 17 -14.38 4.68 -18.62
CA ASN A 17 -13.01 4.30 -18.92
C ASN A 17 -12.92 2.78 -18.88
N LEU A 18 -12.69 2.15 -20.04
CA LEU A 18 -12.16 0.80 -20.13
C LEU A 18 -10.68 0.84 -19.72
N ALA A 19 -10.42 1.35 -18.53
CA ALA A 19 -9.20 1.08 -17.80
C ALA A 19 -9.18 -0.42 -17.50
N PHE A 20 -8.01 -1.05 -17.58
CA PHE A 20 -7.82 -2.37 -16.98
C PHE A 20 -8.36 -2.29 -15.56
N THR A 21 -9.45 -3.01 -15.33
CA THR A 21 -10.02 -3.17 -14.02
C THR A 21 -9.48 -4.50 -13.55
N PRO A 22 -8.67 -4.54 -12.48
CA PRO A 22 -8.32 -5.80 -11.83
C PRO A 22 -9.59 -6.64 -11.65
N THR A 23 -9.49 -7.96 -11.79
CA THR A 23 -10.70 -8.81 -11.74
C THR A 23 -11.36 -8.72 -10.37
N ASN A 24 -10.56 -8.40 -9.34
CA ASN A 24 -11.02 -8.07 -8.00
C ASN A 24 -10.71 -6.61 -7.64
N THR A 25 -11.68 -5.90 -7.07
CA THR A 25 -11.37 -4.68 -6.31
C THR A 25 -10.52 -5.09 -5.12
N VAL A 26 -9.36 -4.48 -4.87
CA VAL A 26 -8.52 -4.86 -3.74
C VAL A 26 -8.33 -3.65 -2.83
N TRP A 27 -8.37 -3.88 -1.52
CA TRP A 27 -8.31 -2.83 -0.51
C TRP A 27 -6.88 -2.53 -0.07
N GLY A 28 -6.60 -1.25 0.18
CA GLY A 28 -5.34 -0.79 0.78
C GLY A 28 -4.11 -1.01 -0.12
N HIS A 29 -4.27 -0.85 -1.44
CA HIS A 29 -3.16 -0.88 -2.38
C HIS A 29 -2.18 0.27 -2.12
N SER A 30 -0.89 -0.05 -2.10
CA SER A 30 0.18 0.96 -2.12
C SER A 30 0.56 1.38 -3.56
N ALA A 31 -0.23 0.96 -4.56
CA ALA A 31 -0.05 1.32 -5.97
C ALA A 31 -0.97 2.48 -6.38
N VAL A 32 -0.42 3.39 -7.19
CA VAL A 32 -0.93 4.75 -7.44
C VAL A 32 -2.29 4.82 -8.18
N PHE A 33 -2.79 3.77 -8.82
CA PHE A 33 -4.11 3.86 -9.45
C PHE A 33 -4.78 2.51 -9.71
N VAL A 34 -5.81 2.18 -8.91
CA VAL A 34 -6.80 1.14 -9.22
C VAL A 34 -8.18 1.75 -8.99
N VAL A 35 -8.95 1.93 -10.06
CA VAL A 35 -10.35 2.39 -9.94
C VAL A 35 -11.26 1.15 -9.85
N PRO A 36 -12.04 0.98 -8.76
CA PRO A 36 -12.96 -0.14 -8.61
C PRO A 36 -14.09 -0.13 -9.63
N LYS A 37 -14.57 -1.32 -10.02
CA LYS A 37 -15.71 -1.51 -10.94
C LYS A 37 -17.08 -1.14 -10.32
N ASN A 38 -17.14 -0.98 -8.99
CA ASN A 38 -18.36 -0.64 -8.25
C ASN A 38 -18.03 0.35 -7.12
N LEU A 39 -18.48 1.59 -7.28
CA LEU A 39 -18.39 2.66 -6.27
C LEU A 39 -19.49 2.56 -5.20
N ALA A 40 -20.41 1.60 -5.32
CA ALA A 40 -21.69 1.65 -4.61
C ALA A 40 -21.71 0.94 -3.24
N ASN A 41 -20.72 0.11 -2.89
CA ASN A 41 -20.66 -0.51 -1.56
C ASN A 41 -19.24 -0.99 -1.21
N PHE A 42 -18.54 -0.21 -0.36
CA PHE A 42 -17.27 -0.59 0.26
C PHE A 42 -17.53 -1.28 1.61
N SER A 43 -18.32 -2.37 1.63
CA SER A 43 -18.72 -3.02 2.89
C SER A 43 -17.93 -4.29 3.23
N GLU A 44 -17.27 -4.93 2.27
CA GLU A 44 -16.54 -6.19 2.48
C GLU A 44 -15.09 -6.11 1.97
N VAL A 45 -14.14 -6.57 2.80
CA VAL A 45 -12.72 -6.70 2.44
C VAL A 45 -12.60 -7.72 1.33
N THR A 46 -12.03 -7.30 0.20
CA THR A 46 -11.73 -8.21 -0.90
C THR A 46 -10.25 -8.55 -0.89
N TYR A 47 -9.96 -9.83 -0.73
CA TYR A 47 -8.62 -10.39 -0.75
C TYR A 47 -8.24 -10.78 -2.17
N SER A 48 -7.00 -10.51 -2.55
CA SER A 48 -6.47 -10.83 -3.88
C SER A 48 -5.00 -11.21 -3.79
N LYS A 49 -4.51 -11.80 -4.87
CA LYS A 49 -3.08 -12.00 -5.14
C LYS A 49 -2.72 -11.60 -6.56
N GLU A 50 -3.57 -10.79 -7.19
CA GLU A 50 -3.32 -10.22 -8.51
C GLU A 50 -2.07 -9.33 -8.46
N PHE A 51 -1.28 -9.40 -9.52
CA PHE A 51 -0.04 -8.64 -9.63
C PHE A 51 0.09 -8.13 -11.05
N TYR A 52 0.14 -6.81 -11.20
CA TYR A 52 0.15 -6.14 -12.49
C TYR A 52 0.93 -4.83 -12.39
N TYR A 53 1.44 -4.35 -13.52
CA TYR A 53 2.08 -3.04 -13.61
C TYR A 53 1.64 -2.29 -14.86
N LEU A 54 1.74 -0.96 -14.80
CA LEU A 54 1.54 -0.08 -15.94
C LEU A 54 2.88 0.13 -16.65
N ASP A 55 2.97 -0.30 -17.90
CA ASP A 55 4.17 -0.13 -18.72
C ASP A 55 4.19 1.27 -19.34
N VAL A 56 4.85 2.21 -18.64
CA VAL A 56 4.92 3.61 -19.06
C VAL A 56 5.91 3.86 -20.21
N GLU A 57 6.67 2.85 -20.66
CA GLU A 57 7.52 2.96 -21.84
C GLU A 57 6.71 2.86 -23.13
N LYS A 58 5.54 2.21 -23.06
CA LYS A 58 4.59 2.16 -24.17
C LYS A 58 3.82 3.48 -24.24
N PRO A 59 3.66 4.09 -25.43
CA PRO A 59 2.84 5.28 -25.57
C PRO A 59 1.37 4.96 -25.28
N PHE A 60 0.69 5.82 -24.53
CA PHE A 60 -0.74 5.71 -24.27
C PHE A 60 -1.42 7.07 -24.24
N GLY A 61 -2.68 7.11 -24.68
CA GLY A 61 -3.51 8.31 -24.63
C GLY A 61 -4.14 8.50 -23.25
N VAL A 62 -4.33 9.76 -22.84
CA VAL A 62 -4.99 10.12 -21.57
C VAL A 62 -6.49 10.42 -21.72
N GLY A 63 -7.02 10.34 -22.94
CA GLY A 63 -8.45 10.55 -23.21
C GLY A 63 -9.31 9.32 -22.87
N ALA A 64 -10.61 9.55 -22.64
CA ALA A 64 -11.57 8.49 -22.36
C ALA A 64 -11.56 7.40 -23.45
N GLY A 65 -11.55 6.14 -23.02
CA GLY A 65 -11.54 4.97 -23.91
C GLY A 65 -10.16 4.52 -24.40
N ASN A 66 -9.09 5.27 -24.10
CA ASN A 66 -7.73 4.80 -24.37
C ASN A 66 -7.37 3.63 -23.46
N LYS A 67 -6.78 2.59 -24.05
CA LYS A 67 -6.27 1.46 -23.28
C LYS A 67 -4.92 1.82 -22.67
N LEU A 68 -4.85 1.80 -21.36
CA LEU A 68 -3.60 1.87 -20.63
C LEU A 68 -2.80 0.56 -20.83
N PRO A 69 -1.47 0.63 -21.01
CA PRO A 69 -0.60 -0.52 -21.25
C PRO A 69 -0.34 -1.32 -19.98
N TRP A 70 -1.38 -1.90 -19.40
CA TRP A 70 -1.25 -2.79 -18.26
C TRP A 70 -0.70 -4.15 -18.66
N VAL A 71 0.19 -4.67 -17.83
CA VAL A 71 0.74 -6.03 -17.96
C VAL A 71 0.31 -6.82 -16.73
N ASP A 72 -0.41 -7.91 -16.98
CA ASP A 72 -0.84 -8.85 -15.94
C ASP A 72 0.24 -9.91 -15.71
N LEU A 73 0.75 -9.95 -14.49
CA LEU A 73 1.74 -10.89 -13.97
C LEU A 73 1.15 -11.80 -12.89
N SER A 74 -0.17 -11.92 -12.79
CA SER A 74 -0.83 -12.75 -11.77
C SER A 74 -0.48 -14.25 -11.91
N PHE A 75 0.08 -14.68 -13.03
CA PHE A 75 0.57 -16.04 -13.21
C PHE A 75 1.81 -16.35 -12.34
N VAL A 76 2.65 -15.36 -12.02
CA VAL A 76 3.84 -15.54 -11.16
C VAL A 76 3.55 -15.33 -9.68
N SER A 77 2.44 -14.67 -9.32
CA SER A 77 2.06 -14.40 -7.93
C SER A 77 1.36 -15.57 -7.23
N ARG A 78 1.37 -16.77 -7.82
CA ARG A 78 0.67 -17.95 -7.27
C ARG A 78 1.14 -18.37 -5.87
N ILE A 79 2.39 -18.07 -5.53
CA ILE A 79 2.99 -18.32 -4.20
C ILE A 79 2.48 -17.33 -3.14
N LEU A 80 1.93 -16.18 -3.54
CA LEU A 80 1.36 -15.23 -2.62
C LEU A 80 0.03 -15.78 -2.09
N PRO A 81 -0.21 -15.69 -0.77
CA PRO A 81 -1.55 -15.89 -0.22
C PRO A 81 -2.46 -14.76 -0.68
N GLU A 82 -3.77 -15.01 -0.66
CA GLU A 82 -4.73 -13.91 -0.86
C GLU A 82 -4.69 -12.97 0.34
N HIS A 83 -4.48 -11.68 0.06
CA HIS A 83 -4.21 -10.67 1.07
C HIS A 83 -4.91 -9.35 0.75
N ALA A 84 -4.93 -8.46 1.74
CA ALA A 84 -5.41 -7.10 1.64
C ALA A 84 -4.52 -6.16 2.49
N TRP A 85 -4.76 -4.84 2.39
CA TRP A 85 -4.18 -3.83 3.28
C TRP A 85 -2.65 -3.79 3.34
N SER A 86 -2.01 -4.18 2.25
CA SER A 86 -0.58 -4.48 2.21
C SER A 86 0.26 -3.24 1.95
N ALA A 87 1.44 -3.21 2.56
CA ALA A 87 2.48 -2.27 2.19
C ALA A 87 3.30 -2.85 1.03
N PHE A 88 3.54 -2.04 0.00
CA PHE A 88 4.32 -2.42 -1.17
C PHE A 88 5.29 -1.31 -1.52
N LEU A 89 6.56 -1.64 -1.70
CA LEU A 89 7.60 -0.63 -1.94
C LEU A 89 8.81 -1.21 -2.68
N ASN A 90 9.55 -0.31 -3.32
CA ASN A 90 10.90 -0.53 -3.80
C ASN A 90 11.85 0.31 -2.92
N CYS A 91 12.88 -0.33 -2.37
CA CYS A 91 13.86 0.31 -1.48
C CYS A 91 15.19 0.67 -2.16
N GLY A 92 15.24 0.72 -3.49
CA GLY A 92 16.42 1.17 -4.23
C GLY A 92 17.58 0.18 -4.30
N HIS A 93 17.49 -0.97 -3.62
CA HIS A 93 18.41 -2.09 -3.81
C HIS A 93 17.87 -3.06 -4.86
N ASP A 94 18.74 -3.41 -5.81
CA ASP A 94 18.46 -4.29 -6.92
C ASP A 94 17.25 -3.88 -7.79
N ASP A 95 16.81 -4.84 -8.56
CA ASP A 95 15.57 -4.93 -9.30
C ASP A 95 14.50 -5.66 -8.47
N SER A 96 14.41 -5.38 -7.15
CA SER A 96 13.49 -6.04 -6.23
C SER A 96 12.31 -5.16 -5.81
N LEU A 97 11.13 -5.75 -5.73
CA LEU A 97 9.97 -5.18 -5.02
C LEU A 97 9.75 -5.94 -3.73
N ILE A 98 9.25 -5.27 -2.70
CA ILE A 98 8.99 -5.87 -1.39
C ILE A 98 7.51 -5.65 -1.03
N LEU A 99 6.86 -6.74 -0.61
CA LEU A 99 5.47 -6.79 -0.21
C LEU A 99 5.35 -7.29 1.23
N PHE A 100 4.60 -6.54 2.03
CA PHE A 100 4.21 -6.88 3.39
C PHE A 100 2.69 -6.99 3.45
N PRO A 101 2.15 -8.20 3.55
CA PRO A 101 0.72 -8.38 3.72
C PRO A 101 0.23 -7.75 5.03
N GLY A 102 -0.85 -6.97 4.96
CA GLY A 102 -1.47 -6.33 6.12
C GLY A 102 -2.60 -7.16 6.72
N GLU A 103 -3.27 -7.96 5.89
CA GLU A 103 -4.30 -8.92 6.29
C GLU A 103 -4.30 -10.10 5.32
N TYR A 104 -4.57 -11.29 5.82
CA TYR A 104 -4.66 -12.51 5.02
C TYR A 104 -6.10 -13.02 5.02
N ARG A 105 -6.56 -13.59 3.91
CA ARG A 105 -7.88 -14.25 3.87
C ARG A 105 -7.94 -15.40 4.89
N GLU A 106 -6.87 -16.17 4.97
CA GLU A 106 -6.76 -17.27 5.92
C GLU A 106 -6.19 -16.77 7.25
N HIS A 107 -6.81 -17.16 8.36
CA HIS A 107 -6.39 -16.75 9.71
C HIS A 107 -5.24 -17.58 10.31
N ASN A 108 -4.58 -18.42 9.49
CA ASN A 108 -3.45 -19.27 9.91
C ASN A 108 -2.10 -18.54 9.87
N PHE A 109 -2.04 -17.32 9.32
CA PHE A 109 -0.83 -16.53 9.27
C PHE A 109 -0.64 -15.75 10.58
N THR A 110 0.29 -16.21 11.41
CA THR A 110 0.66 -15.56 12.69
C THR A 110 1.98 -14.79 12.61
N GLU A 111 2.76 -15.00 11.55
CA GLU A 111 4.06 -14.36 11.36
C GLU A 111 4.02 -13.31 10.25
N ALA A 112 4.67 -12.16 10.48
CA ALA A 112 4.85 -11.11 9.46
C ALA A 112 5.79 -11.60 8.35
N THR A 113 5.25 -12.37 7.40
CA THR A 113 5.99 -12.87 6.24
C THR A 113 6.31 -11.72 5.29
N VAL A 114 7.52 -11.72 4.73
CA VAL A 114 7.94 -10.76 3.70
C VAL A 114 8.02 -11.49 2.36
N TYR A 115 7.43 -10.88 1.33
CA TYR A 115 7.53 -11.39 -0.03
C TYR A 115 8.36 -10.42 -0.86
N THR A 116 9.28 -10.94 -1.67
CA THR A 116 10.06 -10.12 -2.60
C THR A 116 9.86 -10.58 -4.03
N TYR A 117 9.72 -9.64 -4.96
CA TYR A 117 9.66 -9.93 -6.39
C TYR A 117 10.92 -9.44 -7.08
N LYS A 118 11.67 -10.35 -7.73
CA LYS A 118 12.83 -10.02 -8.54
C LYS A 118 12.40 -9.78 -9.98
N LEU A 119 12.59 -8.56 -10.50
CA LEU A 119 12.16 -8.16 -11.84
C LEU A 119 12.91 -8.93 -12.94
N SER A 120 14.23 -9.09 -12.84
CA SER A 120 15.08 -9.79 -13.82
C SER A 120 14.72 -11.28 -13.95
N LEU A 121 14.35 -11.90 -12.83
CA LEU A 121 13.95 -13.31 -12.78
C LEU A 121 12.45 -13.51 -12.96
N GLN A 122 11.68 -12.42 -12.90
CA GLN A 122 10.23 -12.42 -12.82
C GLN A 122 9.67 -13.38 -11.77
N GLN A 123 10.33 -13.45 -10.61
CA GLN A 123 10.08 -14.49 -9.61
C GLN A 123 9.79 -13.89 -8.23
N TRP A 124 8.77 -14.44 -7.59
CA TRP A 124 8.45 -14.20 -6.18
C TRP A 124 9.23 -15.14 -5.27
N ASN A 125 9.74 -14.60 -4.17
CA ASN A 125 10.39 -15.33 -3.09
C ASN A 125 9.70 -15.00 -1.77
N ARG A 126 9.63 -15.99 -0.88
CA ARG A 126 9.05 -15.86 0.46
C ARG A 126 10.16 -15.90 1.51
N PHE A 127 10.12 -14.96 2.44
CA PHE A 127 11.06 -14.87 3.54
C PHE A 127 10.34 -14.76 4.87
N THR A 128 10.82 -15.51 5.86
CA THR A 128 10.47 -15.29 7.27
C THR A 128 11.52 -14.32 7.82
N PRO A 129 11.15 -13.07 8.15
CA PRO A 129 12.12 -12.10 8.59
C PRO A 129 12.57 -12.39 10.03
N THR A 130 13.72 -11.84 10.40
CA THR A 130 14.24 -11.97 11.77
C THR A 130 13.63 -10.90 12.66
N LYS A 131 13.16 -11.29 13.86
CA LYS A 131 12.54 -10.41 14.87
C LYS A 131 11.33 -9.61 14.36
N PRO A 132 10.34 -10.25 13.69
CA PRO A 132 9.20 -9.54 13.12
C PRO A 132 8.46 -8.71 14.19
N PRO A 133 7.77 -7.62 13.79
CA PRO A 133 6.80 -6.96 14.66
C PRO A 133 5.81 -7.97 15.23
N ILE A 134 5.42 -7.76 16.50
CA ILE A 134 4.52 -8.67 17.24
C ILE A 134 3.17 -8.83 16.52
N ASP A 135 2.74 -7.79 15.82
CA ASP A 135 1.44 -7.71 15.20
C ASP A 135 1.53 -7.35 13.72
N ILE A 136 0.67 -7.98 12.93
CA ILE A 136 0.39 -7.58 11.56
C ILE A 136 -0.65 -6.46 11.64
N TYR A 137 -0.30 -5.30 11.09
CA TYR A 137 -1.22 -4.16 11.00
C TYR A 137 -1.48 -3.88 9.53
N HIS A 138 -2.70 -3.44 9.24
CA HIS A 138 -3.08 -2.86 7.96
C HIS A 138 -2.19 -1.64 7.75
N SER A 139 -1.24 -1.74 6.81
CA SER A 139 -0.06 -0.88 6.78
C SER A 139 0.01 0.08 5.59
N GLN A 140 -0.83 -0.15 4.56
CA GLN A 140 -1.22 0.78 3.47
C GLN A 140 -0.08 1.74 2.98
N PRO A 141 -0.30 2.97 2.47
CA PRO A 141 0.82 3.81 1.96
C PRO A 141 1.61 4.51 3.08
N GLN A 142 1.62 3.96 4.30
CA GLN A 142 2.27 4.58 5.46
C GLN A 142 3.75 4.24 5.55
N THR A 143 4.20 3.24 4.79
CA THR A 143 5.60 2.83 4.76
C THR A 143 6.40 3.74 3.85
N VAL A 144 7.58 4.16 4.31
CA VAL A 144 8.56 4.92 3.52
C VAL A 144 9.87 4.17 3.50
N CYS A 145 10.69 4.41 2.47
CA CYS A 145 12.01 3.83 2.39
C CYS A 145 13.09 4.88 2.13
N ASP A 146 14.22 4.74 2.81
CA ASP A 146 15.46 5.37 2.44
C ASP A 146 16.24 4.44 1.49
N ALA A 147 16.27 4.80 0.22
CA ALA A 147 17.00 4.05 -0.80
C ALA A 147 18.53 4.10 -0.63
N LYS A 148 19.08 5.08 0.11
CA LYS A 148 20.52 5.20 0.33
C LYS A 148 21.01 4.22 1.36
N THR A 149 20.18 3.93 2.37
CA THR A 149 20.50 3.03 3.47
C THR A 149 19.72 1.72 3.39
N GLU A 150 18.91 1.54 2.35
CA GLU A 150 18.09 0.35 2.10
C GLU A 150 17.21 0.01 3.30
N THR A 151 16.71 1.06 3.96
CA THR A 151 15.99 0.95 5.22
C THR A 151 14.55 1.37 5.02
N MET A 152 13.63 0.46 5.35
CA MET A 152 12.21 0.75 5.39
C MET A 152 11.78 1.17 6.79
N TYR A 153 10.87 2.14 6.83
CA TYR A 153 10.28 2.69 8.02
C TYR A 153 8.76 2.58 7.91
N ARG A 154 8.15 1.97 8.91
CA ARG A 154 6.71 1.81 9.03
C ARG A 154 6.27 2.32 10.39
N PHE A 155 5.34 3.27 10.37
CA PHE A 155 4.71 3.77 11.58
C PHE A 155 3.20 3.72 11.38
N GLY A 156 2.45 3.49 12.46
CA GLY A 156 1.00 3.41 12.41
C GLY A 156 0.48 2.15 11.73
N GLY A 157 -0.80 2.22 11.37
CA GLY A 157 -1.59 1.09 10.90
C GLY A 157 -2.50 0.56 11.99
N ILE A 158 -3.49 -0.23 11.59
CA ILE A 158 -4.53 -0.76 12.47
C ILE A 158 -4.56 -2.28 12.44
N LYS A 159 -4.69 -2.88 13.63
CA LYS A 159 -5.03 -4.28 13.82
C LYS A 159 -6.47 -4.32 14.35
N PRO A 160 -7.42 -4.93 13.61
CA PRO A 160 -8.77 -5.13 14.11
C PRO A 160 -8.77 -5.89 15.45
N PRO A 161 -9.59 -5.50 16.44
CA PRO A 161 -10.72 -4.58 16.32
C PRO A 161 -10.44 -3.16 16.84
N LEU A 162 -9.23 -2.57 16.67
CA LEU A 162 -8.87 -1.11 16.79
C LEU A 162 -7.50 -0.83 17.46
N THR A 163 -6.58 -1.81 17.53
CA THR A 163 -5.24 -1.54 18.06
C THR A 163 -4.38 -0.86 17.00
N THR A 164 -3.89 0.35 17.27
CA THR A 164 -2.97 1.04 16.35
C THR A 164 -1.52 0.79 16.70
N ASN A 165 -0.66 0.66 15.69
CA ASN A 165 0.78 0.65 15.92
C ASN A 165 1.24 2.03 16.39
N LYS A 166 1.94 2.07 17.53
CA LYS A 166 2.54 3.28 18.11
C LYS A 166 4.06 3.29 18.00
N TYR A 167 4.64 2.25 17.43
CA TYR A 167 6.07 2.07 17.28
C TYR A 167 6.49 2.38 15.84
N LEU A 168 7.72 2.82 15.68
CA LEU A 168 8.39 2.85 14.40
C LEU A 168 9.00 1.47 14.16
N ASP A 169 8.43 0.69 13.26
CA ASP A 169 9.05 -0.55 12.80
C ASP A 169 10.09 -0.19 11.73
N ILE A 170 11.32 -0.65 11.92
CA ILE A 170 12.41 -0.42 10.98
C ILE A 170 12.86 -1.76 10.42
N LEU A 171 12.95 -1.86 9.10
CA LEU A 171 13.46 -3.04 8.43
C LEU A 171 14.70 -2.69 7.61
N ASP A 172 15.78 -3.43 7.86
CA ASP A 172 16.88 -3.52 6.90
C ASP A 172 16.42 -4.43 5.75
N THR A 173 16.28 -3.86 4.55
CA THR A 173 15.69 -4.59 3.42
C THR A 173 16.67 -5.54 2.72
N SER A 174 17.97 -5.38 2.96
CA SER A 174 19.01 -6.27 2.45
C SER A 174 19.09 -7.57 3.26
N THR A 175 18.96 -7.46 4.59
CA THR A 175 19.08 -8.59 5.52
C THR A 175 17.73 -9.13 5.99
N LEU A 176 16.64 -8.40 5.75
CA LEU A 176 15.29 -8.70 6.24
C LEU A 176 15.22 -8.85 7.77
N VAL A 177 16.00 -8.02 8.47
CA VAL A 177 16.03 -7.94 9.94
C VAL A 177 15.24 -6.73 10.40
N TRP A 178 14.22 -6.97 11.23
CA TRP A 178 13.45 -5.91 11.87
C TRP A 178 14.12 -5.44 13.16
N LYS A 179 13.93 -4.15 13.46
CA LYS A 179 14.27 -3.51 14.72
C LYS A 179 13.23 -2.46 15.08
N ASN A 180 13.07 -2.21 16.37
CA ASN A 180 12.24 -1.11 16.84
C ASN A 180 13.03 0.20 16.74
N GLY A 181 12.41 1.20 16.13
CA GLY A 181 12.85 2.58 16.15
C GLY A 181 12.52 3.27 17.46
N SER A 182 13.08 4.47 17.63
CA SER A 182 12.76 5.35 18.74
C SER A 182 11.26 5.69 18.74
N THR A 183 10.67 5.88 19.92
CA THR A 183 9.35 6.49 20.06
C THR A 183 9.45 7.93 20.57
N VAL A 184 10.66 8.44 20.75
CA VAL A 184 10.90 9.80 21.22
C VAL A 184 10.43 10.76 20.12
N TYR A 185 9.50 11.65 20.47
CA TYR A 185 8.80 12.56 19.54
C TYR A 185 7.92 11.89 18.47
N ALA A 186 7.69 10.57 18.55
CA ALA A 186 6.74 9.92 17.65
C ALA A 186 5.32 10.42 17.93
N PRO A 187 4.48 10.63 16.90
CA PRO A 187 3.09 11.00 17.10
C PRO A 187 2.31 9.87 17.79
N GLY A 188 1.11 10.19 18.29
CA GLY A 188 0.17 9.17 18.72
C GLY A 188 -0.16 8.18 17.59
N GLY A 189 -0.39 6.91 17.97
CA GLY A 189 -0.76 5.84 17.04
C GLY A 189 -1.99 6.20 16.20
N ARG A 190 -1.92 5.89 14.90
CA ARG A 190 -2.89 6.29 13.87
C ARG A 190 -2.86 5.33 12.69
N PHE A 191 -3.89 5.37 11.87
CA PHE A 191 -3.99 4.60 10.61
C PHE A 191 -4.56 5.47 9.49
N ASP A 192 -4.56 4.99 8.25
CA ASP A 192 -4.95 5.70 7.02
C ASP A 192 -4.28 7.08 6.84
N HIS A 193 -3.11 7.29 7.42
CA HIS A 193 -2.28 8.49 7.21
C HIS A 193 -1.36 8.29 6.00
N THR A 194 -0.70 9.38 5.60
CA THR A 194 0.39 9.34 4.62
C THR A 194 1.71 9.65 5.32
N SER A 195 2.78 9.03 4.84
CA SER A 195 4.14 9.22 5.34
C SER A 195 5.04 9.67 4.19
N THR A 196 6.00 10.55 4.48
CA THR A 196 7.00 10.97 3.49
C THR A 196 8.35 11.12 4.16
N LEU A 197 9.36 10.41 3.65
CA LEU A 197 10.75 10.60 4.07
C LEU A 197 11.33 11.82 3.35
N LEU A 198 11.83 12.79 4.13
CA LEU A 198 12.47 14.00 3.63
C LEU A 198 13.98 13.80 3.45
N PRO A 199 14.64 14.57 2.56
CA PRO A 199 16.09 14.49 2.34
C PRO A 199 16.96 14.75 3.58
N ASN A 200 16.42 15.41 4.60
CA ASN A 200 17.09 15.67 5.87
C ASN A 200 17.00 14.50 6.86
N GLY A 201 16.39 13.38 6.48
CA GLY A 201 16.24 12.20 7.32
C GLY A 201 15.06 12.24 8.29
N ASN A 202 14.15 13.22 8.17
CA ASN A 202 12.90 13.22 8.93
C ASN A 202 11.79 12.51 8.14
N ILE A 203 10.94 11.76 8.84
CA ILE A 203 9.67 11.27 8.30
C ILE A 203 8.56 12.20 8.73
N VAL A 204 7.79 12.70 7.77
CA VAL A 204 6.60 13.51 8.01
C VAL A 204 5.36 12.63 7.91
N TYR A 205 4.47 12.74 8.89
CA TYR A 205 3.17 12.09 8.90
C TYR A 205 2.05 13.12 8.78
N ILE A 206 1.15 12.92 7.82
CA ILE A 206 0.04 13.82 7.55
C ILE A 206 -1.28 13.06 7.62
N GLY A 207 -2.21 13.60 8.43
CA GLY A 207 -3.57 13.11 8.57
C GLY A 207 -3.68 11.76 9.27
N GLY A 208 -4.72 11.02 8.87
CA GLY A 208 -5.09 9.71 9.39
C GLY A 208 -6.20 9.76 10.44
N SER A 209 -6.52 8.57 10.94
CA SER A 209 -7.56 8.32 11.93
C SER A 209 -6.93 7.89 13.25
N LEU A 210 -7.48 8.40 14.35
CA LEU A 210 -7.12 7.98 15.71
C LEU A 210 -7.92 6.72 16.12
N PRO A 211 -7.39 5.90 17.03
CA PRO A 211 -8.15 4.76 17.57
C PRO A 211 -9.44 5.21 18.27
N ASP A 212 -10.42 4.31 18.34
CA ASP A 212 -11.64 4.41 19.15
C ASP A 212 -12.64 5.53 18.78
N GLY A 213 -12.68 5.95 17.51
CA GLY A 213 -13.64 6.97 17.07
C GLY A 213 -13.33 8.38 17.58
N LYS A 214 -12.09 8.60 18.05
CA LYS A 214 -11.58 9.91 18.47
C LYS A 214 -11.41 10.91 17.31
N GLY A 215 -11.83 10.52 16.12
CA GLY A 215 -11.87 11.36 14.92
C GLY A 215 -10.61 11.30 14.08
N PHE A 216 -10.57 12.20 13.11
CA PHE A 216 -9.45 12.40 12.22
C PHE A 216 -8.41 13.31 12.86
N VAL A 217 -7.15 13.10 12.52
CA VAL A 217 -6.07 14.02 12.87
C VAL A 217 -6.25 15.30 12.04
N GLU A 218 -6.15 16.46 12.67
CA GLU A 218 -6.20 17.73 11.96
C GLU A 218 -5.07 17.83 10.92
N MET A 219 -5.37 18.32 9.72
CA MET A 219 -4.37 18.47 8.66
C MET A 219 -3.32 19.53 8.97
N SER A 220 -3.59 20.43 9.93
CA SER A 220 -2.63 21.37 10.52
C SER A 220 -1.56 20.68 11.37
N ASP A 221 -1.84 19.48 11.90
CA ASP A 221 -0.92 18.74 12.76
C ASP A 221 0.07 17.91 11.94
N VAL A 222 1.07 18.60 11.39
CA VAL A 222 2.18 17.98 10.64
C VAL A 222 3.22 17.45 11.63
N ASN A 223 3.20 16.14 11.86
CA ASN A 223 4.10 15.48 12.80
C ASN A 223 5.39 15.06 12.09
N GLN A 224 6.54 15.31 12.72
CA GLN A 224 7.85 14.90 12.21
C GLN A 224 8.52 13.92 13.17
N HIS A 225 9.07 12.85 12.63
CA HIS A 225 9.89 11.90 13.36
C HIS A 225 11.31 11.95 12.83
N ARG A 226 12.22 12.33 13.70
CA ARG A 226 13.64 12.45 13.39
C ARG A 226 14.31 11.07 13.52
N LEU A 227 14.95 10.60 12.46
CA LEU A 227 15.57 9.27 12.42
C LEU A 227 16.97 9.20 13.06
N ILE A 228 17.53 10.35 13.45
CA ILE A 228 18.92 10.48 13.94
C ILE A 228 18.91 11.21 15.29
N ASP A 229 19.47 10.57 16.31
CA ASP A 229 20.15 11.25 17.41
C ASP A 229 21.66 11.20 17.15
#